data_AF-A0A519SRN4-F1
#
_entry.id   AF-A0A519SRN4-F1
#
_cell.length_a   1.000
_cell.length_b   1.000
_cell.length_c   1.000
_cell.angle_alpha   90.00
_cell.angle_beta   90.00
_cell.angle_gamma   90.00
#
_symmetry.space_group_name_H-M   'P 1'
#
loop_
_entity.id
_entity.type
_entity.pdbx_description
1 polymer ?
#
loop_
_entity_poly.entity_id
_entity_poly.type
_entity_poly.pdbx_seq_one_letter_code
_entity_poly.pdbx_strand_id
1 'polypeptide(L)'
;MNVSTTQPFQLVYSLFAHEYLGHLFTAHVVQLGPRGQLTLQHQMVSAKNAPEFAAGLEPDDYELIKLCDELQQDAVIKEFWPRKITTAEFFLKTYNPEKGDKPLQEAINRYVQARLGRLLAGLQGKHVFVMGRDGEPTWRELTLAPVPASVLFHFRRNDDGTHYFPTIQYQNQKLDFQFKNAVLVCQQPAWLLLDNVLYHFRHAIDGRKLLPFLSKKFVVVNRAVEKSYFQKFVAPL
;
A
#
# COMPACT_ATOMS: atom_id res chain seq x y z
N MET A 1 5.93 -24.36 -6.59
CA MET A 1 5.35 -25.67 -6.96
C MET A 1 3.98 -25.38 -7.55
N ASN A 2 3.54 -26.07 -8.61
CA ASN A 2 2.24 -25.77 -9.22
C ASN A 2 1.10 -26.21 -8.27
N VAL A 3 0.07 -25.38 -8.10
CA VAL A 3 -1.14 -25.70 -7.34
C VAL A 3 -2.07 -26.51 -8.21
N SER A 4 -2.68 -27.55 -7.65
CA SER A 4 -3.64 -28.39 -8.35
C SER A 4 -5.02 -27.73 -8.36
N THR A 5 -5.56 -27.47 -9.54
CA THR A 5 -6.92 -26.91 -9.73
C THR A 5 -8.03 -27.90 -9.39
N THR A 6 -7.71 -29.20 -9.28
CA THR A 6 -8.66 -30.27 -8.94
C THR A 6 -8.71 -30.55 -7.43
N GLN A 7 -7.85 -29.92 -6.64
CA GLN A 7 -7.84 -30.00 -5.18
C GLN A 7 -8.22 -28.63 -4.57
N PRO A 8 -8.73 -28.56 -3.34
CA PRO A 8 -9.10 -27.29 -2.72
C PRO A 8 -7.90 -26.34 -2.60
N PHE A 9 -8.07 -25.10 -3.06
CA PHE A 9 -7.07 -24.04 -2.97
C PHE A 9 -7.73 -22.73 -2.52
N GLN A 10 -6.91 -21.75 -2.12
CA GLN A 10 -7.37 -20.44 -1.69
C GLN A 10 -6.59 -19.35 -2.44
N LEU A 11 -7.32 -18.39 -3.01
CA LEU A 11 -6.72 -17.14 -3.52
C LEU A 11 -6.37 -16.23 -2.33
N VAL A 12 -5.16 -15.67 -2.34
CA VAL A 12 -4.66 -14.72 -1.35
C VAL A 12 -3.97 -13.53 -2.03
N TYR A 13 -4.00 -12.37 -1.38
CA TYR A 13 -3.30 -11.17 -1.83
C TYR A 13 -2.18 -10.83 -0.85
N SER A 14 -0.96 -10.79 -1.35
CA SER A 14 0.24 -10.66 -0.51
C SER A 14 0.93 -9.31 -0.71
N LEU A 15 0.97 -8.52 0.35
CA LEU A 15 1.68 -7.26 0.48
C LEU A 15 3.18 -7.49 0.57
N PHE A 16 3.96 -6.77 -0.24
CA PHE A 16 5.43 -6.75 -0.16
C PHE A 16 5.97 -5.33 -0.36
N ALA A 17 7.21 -5.11 0.08
CA ALA A 17 7.90 -3.83 -0.11
C ALA A 17 8.83 -3.91 -1.32
N HIS A 18 8.60 -3.07 -2.31
CA HIS A 18 9.45 -2.88 -3.46
C HIS A 18 10.37 -1.67 -3.23
N GLU A 19 11.65 -1.80 -3.57
CA GLU A 19 12.69 -0.79 -3.31
C GLU A 19 12.34 0.61 -3.83
N TYR A 20 11.85 0.71 -5.08
CA TYR A 20 11.50 1.99 -5.73
C TYR A 20 10.02 2.34 -5.73
N LEU A 21 9.14 1.35 -5.93
CA LEU A 21 7.70 1.56 -6.13
C LEU A 21 6.90 1.59 -4.81
N GLY A 22 7.55 1.35 -3.67
CA GLY A 22 6.91 1.33 -2.36
C GLY A 22 6.20 0.00 -2.09
N HIS A 23 5.05 0.05 -1.42
CA HIS A 23 4.31 -1.15 -1.04
C HIS A 23 3.39 -1.59 -2.16
N LEU A 24 3.47 -2.86 -2.55
CA LEU A 24 2.72 -3.44 -3.66
C LEU A 24 2.08 -4.77 -3.23
N PHE A 25 1.21 -5.31 -4.08
CA PHE A 25 0.55 -6.59 -3.87
C PHE A 25 0.79 -7.53 -5.05
N THR A 26 0.81 -8.82 -4.74
CA THR A 26 0.71 -9.90 -5.74
C THR A 26 -0.42 -10.84 -5.34
N ALA A 27 -1.08 -11.44 -6.33
CA ALA A 27 -2.09 -12.47 -6.12
C ALA A 27 -1.44 -13.86 -6.19
N HIS A 28 -1.80 -14.76 -5.29
CA HIS A 28 -1.33 -16.14 -5.26
C HIS A 28 -2.49 -17.08 -4.97
N VAL A 29 -2.46 -18.27 -5.55
CA VAL A 29 -3.27 -19.38 -5.05
C VAL A 29 -2.39 -20.30 -4.22
N VAL A 30 -2.96 -20.80 -3.13
CA VAL A 30 -2.29 -21.64 -2.14
C VAL A 30 -3.10 -22.92 -2.00
N GLN A 31 -2.44 -24.08 -2.13
CA GLN A 31 -3.11 -25.37 -1.92
C GLN A 31 -3.55 -25.49 -0.45
N LEU A 32 -4.77 -25.94 -0.23
CA LEU A 32 -5.26 -26.25 1.11
C LEU A 32 -4.89 -27.68 1.51
N GLY A 33 -4.49 -27.84 2.76
CA GLY A 33 -4.27 -29.13 3.37
C GLY A 33 -5.58 -29.85 3.73
N PRO A 34 -5.49 -31.09 4.24
CA PRO A 34 -6.67 -31.91 4.55
C PRO A 34 -7.65 -31.32 5.58
N ARG A 35 -7.24 -30.31 6.36
CA ARG A 35 -8.08 -29.62 7.36
C ARG A 35 -8.44 -28.19 6.93
N GLY A 36 -8.21 -27.84 5.65
CA GLY A 36 -8.46 -26.49 5.14
C GLY A 36 -7.38 -25.46 5.51
N GLN A 37 -6.25 -25.89 6.07
CA GLN A 37 -5.15 -24.99 6.38
C GLN A 37 -4.35 -24.62 5.12
N LEU A 38 -3.85 -23.39 5.06
CA LEU A 38 -2.90 -22.94 4.03
C LEU A 38 -1.61 -23.76 4.12
N THR A 39 -1.03 -24.11 2.97
CA THR A 39 0.23 -24.85 2.86
C THR A 39 1.31 -23.99 2.21
N LEU A 40 2.55 -24.50 2.13
CA LEU A 40 3.65 -23.84 1.41
C LEU A 40 3.61 -24.10 -0.11
N GLN A 41 2.61 -24.85 -0.60
CA GLN A 41 2.43 -25.07 -2.03
C GLN A 41 1.59 -23.93 -2.59
N HIS A 42 2.27 -22.93 -3.13
CA HIS A 42 1.65 -21.75 -3.72
C HIS A 42 2.19 -21.47 -5.13
N GLN A 43 1.41 -20.71 -5.89
CA GLN A 43 1.82 -20.15 -7.17
C GLN A 43 1.18 -18.78 -7.40
N MET A 44 1.91 -17.91 -8.11
CA MET A 44 1.42 -16.59 -8.47
C MET A 44 0.29 -16.69 -9.52
N VAL A 45 -0.72 -15.86 -9.36
CA VAL A 45 -1.83 -15.71 -10.31
C VAL A 45 -1.75 -14.34 -10.97
N SER A 46 -1.99 -14.35 -12.28
CA SER A 46 -2.10 -13.20 -13.16
C SER A 46 -3.38 -13.32 -13.98
N ALA A 47 -3.79 -12.26 -14.66
CA ALA A 47 -4.95 -12.29 -15.54
C ALA A 47 -4.85 -13.35 -16.65
N LYS A 48 -3.64 -13.82 -16.98
CA LYS A 48 -3.41 -14.85 -17.99
C LYS A 48 -3.82 -16.25 -17.54
N ASN A 49 -3.51 -16.61 -16.30
CA ASN A 49 -3.77 -17.96 -15.75
C ASN A 49 -4.93 -17.99 -14.75
N ALA A 50 -5.46 -16.83 -14.33
CA ALA A 50 -6.66 -16.76 -13.48
C ALA A 50 -7.84 -17.62 -13.95
N PRO A 51 -8.15 -17.75 -15.26
CA PRO A 51 -9.22 -18.63 -15.73
C PRO A 51 -9.05 -20.11 -15.35
N GLU A 52 -7.82 -20.58 -15.16
CA GLU A 52 -7.54 -21.96 -14.73
C GLU A 52 -8.00 -22.22 -13.28
N PHE A 53 -8.13 -21.16 -12.47
CA PHE A 53 -8.51 -21.21 -11.06
C PHE A 53 -9.96 -20.79 -10.83
N ALA A 54 -10.78 -20.63 -11.87
CA ALA A 54 -12.11 -20.04 -11.80
C ALA A 54 -13.03 -20.62 -10.70
N ALA A 55 -12.85 -21.90 -10.32
CA ALA A 55 -13.60 -22.54 -9.25
C ALA A 55 -13.41 -21.92 -7.85
N GLY A 56 -12.31 -21.19 -7.61
CA GLY A 56 -12.00 -20.53 -6.35
C GLY A 56 -11.89 -19.01 -6.47
N LEU A 57 -12.39 -18.43 -7.57
CA LEU A 57 -12.36 -16.99 -7.84
C LEU A 57 -13.79 -16.42 -7.87
N GLU A 58 -13.96 -15.27 -7.24
CA GLU A 58 -15.14 -14.42 -7.33
C GLU A 58 -15.04 -13.45 -8.53
N PRO A 59 -16.16 -12.88 -9.03
CA PRO A 59 -16.13 -12.00 -10.20
C PRO A 59 -15.23 -10.76 -10.05
N ASP A 60 -15.13 -10.21 -8.84
CA ASP A 60 -14.30 -9.05 -8.52
C ASP A 60 -12.80 -9.41 -8.43
N ASP A 61 -12.45 -10.66 -8.11
CA ASP A 61 -11.06 -11.12 -8.02
C ASP A 61 -10.30 -10.92 -9.34
N TYR A 62 -10.97 -11.04 -10.49
CA TYR A 62 -10.35 -10.84 -11.79
C TYR A 62 -9.84 -9.40 -11.99
N GLU A 63 -10.59 -8.40 -11.52
CA GLU A 63 -10.14 -6.99 -11.57
C GLU A 63 -9.02 -6.75 -10.55
N LEU A 64 -9.08 -7.35 -9.36
CA LEU A 64 -8.02 -7.25 -8.36
C LEU A 64 -6.72 -7.88 -8.84
N ILE A 65 -6.78 -9.06 -9.48
CA ILE A 65 -5.63 -9.73 -10.10
C ILE A 65 -5.05 -8.86 -11.21
N LYS A 66 -5.89 -8.27 -12.05
CA LYS A 66 -5.44 -7.35 -13.09
C LYS A 66 -4.75 -6.11 -12.51
N LEU A 67 -5.26 -5.53 -11.42
CA LEU A 67 -4.60 -4.43 -10.73
C LEU A 67 -3.23 -4.85 -10.17
N CYS A 68 -3.10 -6.07 -9.63
CA CYS A 68 -1.81 -6.62 -9.22
C CYS A 68 -0.84 -6.74 -10.41
N ASP A 69 -1.30 -7.22 -11.57
CA ASP A 69 -0.49 -7.32 -12.79
C ASP A 69 0.01 -5.95 -13.26
N GLU A 70 -0.86 -4.93 -13.26
CA GLU A 70 -0.51 -3.55 -13.63
C GLU A 70 0.49 -2.90 -12.66
N LEU A 71 0.55 -3.37 -11.41
CA LEU A 71 1.49 -2.92 -10.39
C LEU A 71 2.83 -3.65 -10.43
N GLN A 72 2.97 -4.73 -11.21
CA GLN A 72 4.25 -5.41 -11.37
C GLN A 72 5.28 -4.49 -12.01
N GLN A 73 6.54 -4.60 -11.58
CA GLN A 73 7.62 -3.74 -12.06
C GLN A 73 7.73 -3.72 -13.60
N ASP A 74 7.57 -4.87 -14.27
CA ASP A 74 7.69 -4.95 -15.72
C ASP A 74 6.52 -4.25 -16.42
N ALA A 75 5.32 -4.29 -15.84
CA ALA A 75 4.15 -3.57 -16.35
C ALA A 75 4.34 -2.05 -16.18
N VAL A 76 4.82 -1.61 -15.01
CA VAL A 76 5.14 -0.20 -14.75
C VAL A 76 6.24 0.29 -15.69
N ILE A 77 7.32 -0.47 -15.88
CA ILE A 77 8.40 -0.10 -16.80
C ILE A 77 7.85 0.02 -18.22
N LYS A 78 7.05 -0.95 -18.68
CA LYS A 78 6.48 -0.92 -20.03
C LYS A 78 5.58 0.29 -20.27
N GLU A 79 4.81 0.70 -19.26
CA GLU A 79 3.95 1.89 -19.34
C GLU A 79 4.76 3.17 -19.54
N PHE A 80 5.83 3.35 -18.76
CA PHE A 80 6.60 4.60 -18.73
C PHE A 80 7.83 4.60 -19.63
N TRP A 81 8.23 3.44 -20.14
CA TRP A 81 9.40 3.23 -20.97
C TRP A 81 9.12 2.20 -22.07
N PRO A 82 8.49 2.61 -23.19
CA PRO A 82 8.08 1.69 -24.26
C PRO A 82 9.25 1.10 -25.06
N ARG A 83 10.49 1.53 -24.79
CA ARG A 83 11.71 1.04 -25.45
C ARG A 83 12.30 -0.13 -24.66
N LYS A 84 13.14 -0.93 -25.29
CA LYS A 84 13.84 -2.01 -24.57
C LYS A 84 14.80 -1.41 -23.54
N ILE A 85 14.65 -1.83 -22.28
CA ILE A 85 15.52 -1.48 -21.16
C ILE A 85 15.49 -2.63 -20.15
N THR A 86 16.56 -2.83 -19.39
CA THR A 86 16.54 -3.77 -18.28
C THR A 86 15.93 -3.12 -17.04
N THR A 87 15.34 -3.91 -16.14
CA THR A 87 14.75 -3.42 -14.89
C THR A 87 15.74 -2.63 -14.04
N ALA A 88 16.96 -3.14 -13.87
CA ALA A 88 18.02 -2.47 -13.11
C ALA A 88 18.42 -1.13 -13.74
N GLU A 89 18.59 -1.08 -15.07
CA GLU A 89 18.95 0.15 -15.78
C GLU A 89 17.84 1.21 -15.69
N PHE A 90 16.57 0.80 -15.82
CA PHE A 90 15.44 1.71 -15.69
C PHE A 90 15.40 2.36 -14.30
N PHE A 91 15.48 1.58 -13.23
CA PHE A 91 15.42 2.13 -11.87
C PHE A 91 16.65 2.95 -11.54
N LEU A 92 17.86 2.50 -11.92
CA LEU A 92 19.08 3.27 -11.72
C LEU A 92 19.02 4.64 -12.40
N LYS A 93 18.49 4.70 -13.62
CA LYS A 93 18.35 5.96 -14.37
C LYS A 93 17.26 6.86 -13.77
N THR A 94 16.10 6.29 -13.48
CA THR A 94 14.92 7.04 -13.05
C THR A 94 15.05 7.53 -11.61
N TYR A 95 15.58 6.70 -10.71
CA TYR A 95 15.63 6.94 -9.26
C TYR A 95 17.04 7.25 -8.74
N ASN A 96 17.99 7.60 -9.62
CA ASN A 96 19.29 8.06 -9.17
C ASN A 96 19.15 9.24 -8.18
N PRO A 97 19.85 9.23 -7.02
CA PRO A 97 19.72 10.29 -6.03
C PRO A 97 20.06 11.70 -6.53
N GLU A 98 21.01 11.81 -7.47
CA GLU A 98 21.50 13.08 -7.99
C GLU A 98 20.91 13.42 -9.36
N LYS A 99 20.82 12.42 -10.25
CA LYS A 99 20.47 12.57 -11.67
C LYS A 99 19.11 12.01 -12.05
N GLY A 100 18.34 11.54 -11.07
CA GLY A 100 17.03 10.93 -11.31
C GLY A 100 16.01 11.90 -11.88
N ASP A 101 15.08 11.37 -12.66
CA ASP A 101 14.03 12.14 -13.29
C ASP A 101 12.85 12.31 -12.32
N LYS A 102 12.86 13.40 -11.54
CA LYS A 102 11.82 13.68 -10.53
C LYS A 102 10.40 13.80 -11.15
N PRO A 103 10.20 14.50 -12.28
CA PRO A 103 8.89 14.49 -12.96
C PRO A 103 8.40 13.09 -13.29
N LEU A 104 9.28 12.21 -13.80
CA LEU A 104 8.94 10.82 -14.10
C LEU A 104 8.62 10.01 -12.85
N GLN A 105 9.43 10.14 -11.78
CA GLN A 105 9.17 9.49 -10.49
C GLN A 105 7.80 9.86 -9.94
N GLU A 106 7.42 11.14 -10.01
CA GLU A 106 6.10 11.60 -9.55
C GLU A 106 4.97 11.05 -10.43
N ALA A 107 5.19 10.94 -11.75
CA ALA A 107 4.22 10.33 -12.66
C ALA A 107 4.02 8.83 -12.36
N ILE A 108 5.11 8.08 -12.14
CA ILE A 108 5.07 6.67 -11.73
C ILE A 108 4.37 6.53 -10.38
N ASN A 109 4.71 7.38 -9.40
CA ASN A 109 4.08 7.35 -8.09
C ASN A 109 2.57 7.56 -8.20
N ARG A 110 2.09 8.57 -8.95
CA ARG A 110 0.65 8.76 -9.16
C ARG A 110 -0.02 7.55 -9.80
N TYR A 111 0.62 6.92 -10.79
CA TYR A 111 0.11 5.72 -11.45
C TYR A 111 -0.03 4.54 -10.49
N VAL A 112 0.98 4.30 -9.67
CA VAL A 112 1.01 3.23 -8.66
C VAL A 112 -0.03 3.50 -7.57
N GLN A 113 -0.04 4.70 -7.00
CA GLN A 113 -0.96 5.06 -5.91
C GLN A 113 -2.43 4.97 -6.33
N ALA A 114 -2.78 5.41 -7.55
CA ALA A 114 -4.15 5.32 -8.05
C ALA A 114 -4.65 3.87 -8.17
N ARG A 115 -3.79 2.95 -8.64
CA ARG A 115 -4.11 1.53 -8.76
C ARG A 115 -4.13 0.83 -7.42
N LEU A 116 -3.15 1.12 -6.57
CA LEU A 116 -3.07 0.57 -5.22
C LEU A 116 -4.28 1.00 -4.38
N GLY A 117 -4.74 2.24 -4.52
CA GLY A 117 -5.96 2.73 -3.90
C GLY A 117 -7.22 1.95 -4.30
N ARG A 118 -7.38 1.68 -5.61
CA ARG A 118 -8.48 0.86 -6.15
C ARG A 118 -8.38 -0.58 -5.66
N LEU A 119 -7.18 -1.16 -5.67
CA LEU A 119 -6.93 -2.51 -5.21
C LEU A 119 -7.32 -2.66 -3.74
N LEU A 120 -6.78 -1.80 -2.86
CA LEU A 120 -7.03 -1.85 -1.42
C LEU A 120 -8.52 -1.70 -1.10
N ALA A 121 -9.25 -0.84 -1.83
CA ALA A 121 -10.70 -0.69 -1.65
C ALA A 121 -11.48 -1.99 -1.99
N GLY A 122 -10.99 -2.79 -2.93
CA GLY A 122 -11.62 -4.05 -3.32
C GLY A 122 -11.13 -5.28 -2.53
N LEU A 123 -10.08 -5.14 -1.72
CA LEU A 123 -9.58 -6.23 -0.86
C LEU A 123 -10.47 -6.51 0.37
N GLN A 124 -11.55 -5.75 0.57
CA GLN A 124 -12.47 -5.94 1.70
C GLN A 124 -13.07 -7.35 1.68
N GLY A 125 -12.90 -8.11 2.76
CA GLY A 125 -13.40 -9.48 2.86
C GLY A 125 -12.55 -10.52 2.13
N LYS A 126 -11.44 -10.12 1.48
CA LYS A 126 -10.48 -11.03 0.85
C LYS A 126 -9.43 -11.51 1.86
N HIS A 127 -8.74 -12.59 1.51
CA HIS A 127 -7.61 -13.10 2.28
C HIS A 127 -6.34 -12.32 1.96
N VAL A 128 -5.87 -11.52 2.92
CA VAL A 128 -4.74 -10.59 2.72
C VAL A 128 -3.62 -10.91 3.69
N PHE A 129 -2.39 -10.91 3.20
CA PHE A 129 -1.20 -11.26 3.98
C PHE A 129 -0.05 -10.30 3.70
N VAL A 130 0.96 -10.33 4.55
CA VAL A 130 2.32 -9.83 4.27
C VAL A 130 3.15 -11.00 3.75
N MET A 131 3.91 -10.74 2.69
CA MET A 131 4.87 -11.69 2.14
C MET A 131 6.07 -11.88 3.08
N GLY A 132 6.50 -13.13 3.24
CA GLY A 132 7.74 -13.47 3.92
C GLY A 132 8.98 -13.00 3.13
N ARG A 133 10.12 -12.89 3.81
CA ARG A 133 11.40 -12.52 3.15
C ARG A 133 11.91 -13.59 2.18
N ASP A 134 11.43 -14.81 2.35
CA ASP A 134 11.65 -15.99 1.51
C ASP A 134 10.69 -16.05 0.30
N GLY A 135 9.75 -15.10 0.20
CA GLY A 135 8.75 -15.06 -0.87
C GLY A 135 7.47 -15.83 -0.55
N GLU A 136 7.31 -16.36 0.67
CA GLU A 136 6.08 -17.05 1.08
C GLU A 136 4.91 -16.03 1.17
N PRO A 137 3.86 -16.18 0.35
CA PRO A 137 2.78 -15.19 0.28
C PRO A 137 1.87 -15.16 1.52
N THR A 138 1.96 -16.14 2.42
CA THR A 138 1.06 -16.26 3.58
C THR A 138 1.74 -16.06 4.94
N TRP A 139 2.89 -15.37 4.99
CA TRP A 139 3.70 -15.26 6.22
C TRP A 139 2.95 -14.64 7.41
N ARG A 140 2.20 -13.55 7.19
CA ARG A 140 1.44 -12.91 8.26
C ARG A 140 0.12 -12.34 7.76
N GLU A 141 -0.98 -12.83 8.33
CA GLU A 141 -2.31 -12.37 7.96
C GLU A 141 -2.55 -10.90 8.32
N LEU A 142 -3.27 -10.21 7.44
CA LEU A 142 -3.71 -8.84 7.61
C LEU A 142 -5.24 -8.79 7.67
N THR A 143 -5.77 -7.88 8.48
CA THR A 143 -7.19 -7.57 8.51
C THR A 143 -7.43 -6.18 7.94
N LEU A 144 -8.42 -6.02 7.07
CA LEU A 144 -8.87 -4.70 6.65
C LEU A 144 -9.91 -4.19 7.65
N ALA A 145 -9.71 -2.97 8.13
CA ALA A 145 -10.67 -2.32 9.01
C ALA A 145 -12.04 -2.23 8.32
N PRO A 146 -13.13 -2.78 8.91
CA PRO A 146 -14.47 -2.78 8.28
C PRO A 146 -15.10 -1.41 8.15
N VAL A 147 -14.61 -0.42 8.90
CA VAL A 147 -15.12 0.94 8.89
C VAL A 147 -13.97 1.93 8.80
N PRO A 148 -14.19 3.13 8.25
CA PRO A 148 -13.14 4.13 8.13
C PRO A 148 -12.77 4.74 9.49
N ALA A 149 -11.47 4.96 9.69
CA ALA A 149 -10.94 5.84 10.73
C ALA A 149 -11.16 7.32 10.38
N SER A 150 -11.09 8.19 11.38
CA SER A 150 -11.04 9.65 11.21
C SER A 150 -9.68 10.19 11.63
N VAL A 151 -9.28 11.31 11.04
CA VAL A 151 -8.05 12.02 11.41
C VAL A 151 -8.41 13.46 11.72
N LEU A 152 -7.90 13.96 12.83
CA LEU A 152 -7.90 15.40 13.15
C LEU A 152 -6.48 15.90 13.21
N PHE A 153 -6.23 17.02 12.54
CA PHE A 153 -4.96 17.72 12.59
C PHE A 153 -5.05 18.87 13.61
N HIS A 154 -4.13 18.88 14.57
CA HIS A 154 -4.08 19.85 15.66
C HIS A 154 -2.94 20.83 15.42
N PHE A 155 -3.21 22.11 15.73
CA PHE A 155 -2.24 23.19 15.67
C PHE A 155 -2.26 23.92 17.02
N ARG A 156 -1.13 23.94 17.71
CA ARG A 156 -0.97 24.61 19.01
C ARG A 156 0.16 25.62 18.93
N ARG A 157 -0.21 26.90 18.93
CA ARG A 157 0.76 28.00 18.94
C ARG A 157 1.34 28.19 20.34
N ASN A 158 2.64 28.39 20.42
CA ASN A 158 3.40 28.71 21.62
C ASN A 158 4.44 29.82 21.32
N ASP A 159 5.33 30.08 22.27
CA ASP A 159 6.35 31.13 22.15
C ASP A 159 7.37 30.85 21.04
N ASP A 160 7.74 29.57 20.86
CA ASP A 160 8.75 29.12 19.91
C ASP A 160 8.22 28.87 18.48
N GLY A 161 6.90 28.73 18.31
CA GLY A 161 6.29 28.43 17.01
C GLY A 161 4.89 27.82 17.13
N THR A 162 4.54 26.95 16.18
CA THR A 162 3.31 26.17 16.22
C THR A 162 3.62 24.67 16.17
N HIS A 163 3.13 23.94 17.17
CA HIS A 163 3.15 22.48 17.18
C HIS A 163 2.01 21.93 16.34
N TYR A 164 2.36 21.17 15.31
CA TYR A 164 1.45 20.50 14.41
C TYR A 164 1.51 18.98 14.64
N PHE A 165 0.36 18.32 14.84
CA PHE A 165 0.28 16.86 14.99
C PHE A 165 -1.12 16.31 14.68
N PRO A 166 -1.24 15.08 14.15
CA PRO A 166 -2.52 14.42 13.94
C PRO A 166 -2.92 13.54 15.12
N THR A 167 -4.23 13.36 15.29
CA THR A 167 -4.84 12.29 16.06
C THR A 167 -5.67 11.43 15.13
N ILE A 168 -5.50 10.11 15.19
CA ILE A 168 -6.34 9.16 14.46
C ILE A 168 -7.31 8.51 15.44
N GLN A 169 -8.60 8.47 15.10
CA GLN A 169 -9.62 7.77 15.85
C GLN A 169 -10.23 6.65 15.00
N TYR A 170 -10.37 5.48 15.60
CA TYR A 170 -11.03 4.32 15.02
C TYR A 170 -12.01 3.76 16.04
N GLN A 171 -13.28 3.62 15.67
CA GLN A 171 -14.36 3.14 16.55
C GLN A 171 -14.38 3.82 17.94
N ASN A 172 -14.29 5.15 17.96
CA ASN A 172 -14.23 6.00 19.17
C ASN A 172 -13.01 5.79 20.07
N GLN A 173 -12.02 5.02 19.63
CA GLN A 173 -10.74 4.85 20.31
C GLN A 173 -9.64 5.56 19.54
N LYS A 174 -8.70 6.17 20.27
CA LYS A 174 -7.51 6.76 19.66
C LYS A 174 -6.56 5.65 19.22
N LEU A 175 -6.14 5.66 17.96
CA LEU A 175 -5.05 4.79 17.50
C LEU A 175 -3.70 5.36 17.92
N ASP A 176 -2.91 4.55 18.62
CA ASP A 176 -1.51 4.84 18.91
C ASP A 176 -0.64 4.32 17.76
N PHE A 177 -0.41 5.17 16.75
CA PHE A 177 0.31 4.77 15.53
C PHE A 177 1.77 5.27 15.49
N GLN A 178 2.14 6.19 16.37
CA GLN A 178 3.46 6.83 16.38
C GLN A 178 4.47 5.89 17.02
N PHE A 179 5.65 5.70 16.40
CA PHE A 179 6.71 4.81 16.90
C PHE A 179 6.30 3.33 17.05
N LYS A 180 5.23 2.90 16.35
CA LYS A 180 4.72 1.52 16.38
C LYS A 180 4.99 0.75 15.08
N ASN A 181 6.02 1.14 14.34
CA ASN A 181 6.32 0.59 13.01
C ASN A 181 5.12 0.63 12.06
N ALA A 182 4.24 1.63 12.23
CA ALA A 182 3.13 1.84 11.32
C ALA A 182 3.67 2.18 9.93
N VAL A 183 2.99 1.67 8.90
CA VAL A 183 3.42 1.79 7.51
C VAL A 183 2.31 2.43 6.70
N LEU A 184 2.63 3.51 5.99
CA LEU A 184 1.72 4.07 5.01
C LEU A 184 1.84 3.26 3.70
N VAL A 185 0.87 2.36 3.48
CA VAL A 185 0.86 1.45 2.32
C VAL A 185 0.48 2.21 1.05
N CYS A 186 -0.58 3.01 1.12
CA CYS A 186 -1.00 3.91 0.04
C CYS A 186 -1.09 5.34 0.59
N GLN A 187 -0.66 6.31 -0.21
CA GLN A 187 -0.64 7.73 0.11
C GLN A 187 -1.91 8.44 -0.38
N GLN A 188 -2.50 7.97 -1.48
CA GLN A 188 -3.67 8.62 -2.09
C GLN A 188 -4.59 7.60 -2.76
N PRO A 189 -5.72 7.22 -2.13
CA PRO A 189 -6.14 7.57 -0.75
C PRO A 189 -5.19 6.98 0.30
N ALA A 190 -5.13 7.61 1.48
CA ALA A 190 -4.30 7.10 2.57
C ALA A 190 -4.77 5.73 3.07
N TRP A 191 -3.83 4.78 3.19
CA TRP A 191 -4.03 3.49 3.85
C TRP A 191 -2.87 3.24 4.81
N LEU A 192 -3.19 3.05 6.09
CA LEU A 192 -2.21 2.88 7.17
C LEU A 192 -2.27 1.46 7.69
N LEU A 193 -1.15 0.73 7.60
CA LEU A 193 -0.95 -0.54 8.27
C LEU A 193 -0.42 -0.30 9.69
N LEU A 194 -1.15 -0.77 10.70
CA LEU A 194 -0.75 -0.75 12.10
C LEU A 194 -1.22 -2.04 12.77
N ASP A 195 -0.32 -2.74 13.45
CA ASP A 195 -0.60 -3.98 14.19
C ASP A 195 -1.41 -5.01 13.37
N ASN A 196 -0.98 -5.26 12.13
CA ASN A 196 -1.61 -6.16 11.15
C ASN A 196 -3.01 -5.74 10.67
N VAL A 197 -3.44 -4.51 10.99
CA VAL A 197 -4.71 -3.96 10.50
C VAL A 197 -4.43 -2.85 9.49
N LEU A 198 -5.06 -2.95 8.32
CA LEU A 198 -5.09 -1.92 7.29
C LEU A 198 -6.27 -0.98 7.52
N TYR A 199 -5.96 0.26 7.90
CA TYR A 199 -6.93 1.31 8.13
C TYR A 199 -7.07 2.22 6.91
N HIS A 200 -8.31 2.43 6.48
CA HIS A 200 -8.71 3.48 5.54
C HIS A 200 -9.41 4.63 6.29
N PHE A 201 -9.60 5.77 5.62
CA PHE A 201 -10.11 6.99 6.27
C PHE A 201 -11.41 7.51 5.65
N ARG A 202 -12.24 8.19 6.45
CA ARG A 202 -13.57 8.70 6.03
C ARG A 202 -13.50 9.71 4.90
N HIS A 203 -12.47 10.54 4.94
CA HIS A 203 -12.22 11.57 3.94
C HIS A 203 -10.95 11.20 3.17
N ALA A 204 -10.86 11.66 1.93
CA ALA A 204 -9.64 11.54 1.14
C ALA A 204 -8.54 12.39 1.81
N ILE A 205 -7.68 11.74 2.58
CA ILE A 205 -6.53 12.38 3.21
C ILE A 205 -5.31 12.09 2.35
N ASP A 206 -4.49 13.11 2.11
CA ASP A 206 -3.14 12.93 1.60
C ASP A 206 -2.28 12.29 2.70
N GLY A 207 -1.98 11.00 2.53
CA GLY A 207 -1.20 10.22 3.49
C GLY A 207 0.19 10.78 3.74
N ARG A 208 0.74 11.60 2.83
CA ARG A 208 2.03 12.30 3.05
C ARG A 208 1.98 13.22 4.27
N LYS A 209 0.79 13.70 4.66
CA LYS A 209 0.60 14.48 5.89
C LYS A 209 0.77 13.64 7.16
N LEU A 210 0.65 12.32 7.09
CA LEU A 210 0.84 11.39 8.22
C LEU A 210 2.28 10.89 8.36
N LEU A 211 3.05 10.82 7.25
CA LEU A 211 4.41 10.26 7.21
C LEU A 211 5.35 10.81 8.31
N PRO A 212 5.43 12.13 8.58
CA PRO A 212 6.33 12.64 9.61
C PRO A 212 6.00 12.12 11.01
N PHE A 213 4.74 11.78 11.25
CA PHE A 213 4.23 11.41 12.56
C PHE A 213 4.35 9.92 12.88
N LEU A 214 4.74 9.10 11.90
CA LEU A 214 5.10 7.71 12.14
C LEU A 214 6.31 7.60 13.08
N SER A 215 7.21 8.61 13.06
CA SER A 215 8.43 8.66 13.86
C SER A 215 8.62 9.96 14.65
N LYS A 216 7.59 10.81 14.75
CA LYS A 216 7.59 12.05 15.53
C LYS A 216 6.27 12.26 16.24
N LYS A 217 6.31 12.82 17.44
CA LYS A 217 5.09 13.21 18.17
C LYS A 217 4.40 14.42 17.55
N PHE A 218 5.18 15.41 17.13
CA PHE A 218 4.73 16.64 16.51
C PHE A 218 5.83 17.23 15.61
N VAL A 219 5.45 18.17 14.75
CA VAL A 219 6.35 19.02 13.97
C VAL A 219 6.27 20.44 14.52
N VAL A 220 7.42 21.10 14.68
CA VAL A 220 7.49 22.52 15.04
C VAL A 220 7.54 23.34 13.76
N VAL A 221 6.56 24.21 13.57
CA VAL A 221 6.52 25.18 12.47
C VAL A 221 6.95 26.53 13.03
N ASN A 222 8.08 27.04 12.56
CA ASN A 222 8.59 28.35 12.98
C ASN A 222 7.66 29.47 12.46
N ARG A 223 7.41 30.49 13.30
CA ARG A 223 6.55 31.66 12.99
C ARG A 223 6.90 32.31 11.65
N ALA A 224 8.19 32.39 11.30
CA ALA A 224 8.65 33.01 10.06
C ALA A 224 8.11 32.33 8.79
N VAL A 225 7.84 31.02 8.84
CA VAL A 225 7.36 30.21 7.70
C VAL A 225 5.95 29.66 7.92
N GLU A 226 5.28 30.07 8.98
CA GLU A 226 3.98 29.52 9.39
C GLU A 226 2.91 29.71 8.32
N LYS A 227 2.78 30.92 7.77
CA LYS A 227 1.82 31.22 6.70
C LYS A 227 2.05 30.39 5.45
N SER A 228 3.31 30.26 5.02
CA SER A 228 3.65 29.50 3.80
C SER A 228 3.51 27.99 4.01
N TYR A 229 3.81 27.50 5.22
CA TYR A 229 3.60 26.11 5.60
C TYR A 229 2.11 25.74 5.57
N PHE A 230 1.26 26.54 6.20
CA PHE A 230 -0.18 26.27 6.21
C PHE A 230 -0.80 26.33 4.82
N GLN A 231 -0.41 27.30 3.99
CA GLN A 231 -0.89 27.39 2.61
C GLN A 231 -0.49 26.18 1.75
N LYS A 232 0.74 25.67 1.91
CA LYS A 232 1.25 24.58 1.07
C LYS A 232 0.88 23.18 1.56
N PHE A 233 0.92 22.95 2.87
CA PHE A 233 0.81 21.62 3.46
C PHE A 233 -0.54 21.35 4.10
N VAL A 234 -1.25 22.38 4.57
CA VAL A 234 -2.49 22.20 5.35
C VAL A 234 -3.72 22.56 4.52
N ALA A 235 -3.72 23.71 3.84
CA ALA A 235 -4.88 24.23 3.11
C ALA A 235 -5.45 23.34 1.98
N PRO A 236 -4.69 22.44 1.32
CA PRO A 236 -5.26 21.47 0.38
C PRO A 236 -6.00 20.33 1.11
N LEU A 237 -7.01 20.66 1.92
CA LEU A 237 -7.91 19.70 2.58
C LEU A 237 -9.25 19.64 1.86
#